data_AF-A0A9W9ZGJ1-F1
#
_entry.id   AF-A0A9W9ZGJ1-F1
#
_cell.length_a   1.000
_cell.length_b   1.000
_cell.length_c   1.000
_cell.angle_alpha   90.00
_cell.angle_beta   90.00
_cell.angle_gamma   90.00
#
_symmetry.space_group_name_H-M   'P 1'
#
loop_
_entity.id
_entity.type
_entity.pdbx_description
1 polymer ?
#
loop_
_entity_poly.entity_id
_entity_poly.type
_entity_poly.pdbx_seq_one_letter_code
_entity_poly.pdbx_strand_id
1 'polypeptide(L)'
;MELNGKRNIQEPDDLSSYDFLSFAKTKFQNGEICQFTRVPLMSSLLSSDIDDDRKASCAISVAILRFMRDMGEPRFDDEDSEIAEVTKITQPSSKAYTSGTTFKRKVASEKTQMMSLMSHDVPPLVMMNRSTTNIEKVQFITSFGIRRPRLRDEIYCQICRQLINNGSQTSYARGWILLALCVGVFAPSDKLLNYLRNFLKQGPGEFGDYCYKILQRTLQMDCRAQPPTIVELEAVKTQSPLILPIIFMDGSTKTFEVDPAVSCTELCHLIKKELGLRDIFGFSILLNLQIRFPTGAVEMKVSWMPSL
;
A
#
# COMPACT_ATOMS: atom_id res chain seq x y z
N MET A 1 18.42 11.93 15.83
CA MET A 1 17.01 12.29 15.57
C MET A 1 17.02 13.46 14.62
N GLU A 2 16.99 13.19 13.32
CA GLU A 2 16.72 14.26 12.34
C GLU A 2 15.21 14.50 12.36
N LEU A 3 14.82 15.65 12.91
CA LEU A 3 13.48 16.21 12.74
C LEU A 3 13.37 16.59 11.26
N ASN A 4 12.85 15.68 10.44
CA ASN A 4 12.57 15.97 9.05
C ASN A 4 11.45 17.01 9.02
N GLY A 5 11.80 18.24 8.66
CA GLY A 5 10.88 19.37 8.66
C GLY A 5 9.65 19.06 7.81
N LYS A 6 8.47 19.44 8.32
CA LYS A 6 7.21 19.42 7.55
C LYS A 6 7.50 19.95 6.15
N ARG A 7 7.25 19.16 5.11
CA ARG A 7 7.46 19.55 3.71
C ARG A 7 6.46 20.65 3.36
N ASN A 8 6.82 21.89 3.68
CA ASN A 8 6.01 23.07 3.37
C ASN A 8 6.30 23.52 1.93
N ILE A 9 5.93 22.68 0.97
CA ILE A 9 6.03 23.02 -0.45
C ILE A 9 4.74 23.74 -0.80
N GLN A 10 4.83 25.06 -0.83
CA GLN A 10 3.71 25.92 -1.20
C GLN A 10 3.22 25.53 -2.59
N GLU A 11 1.93 25.21 -2.66
CA GLU A 11 1.27 24.91 -3.92
C GLU A 11 1.21 26.19 -4.78
N PRO A 12 1.59 26.13 -6.06
CA PRO A 12 1.38 27.25 -6.98
C PRO A 12 -0.11 27.57 -7.14
N ASP A 13 -0.44 28.85 -7.31
CA ASP A 13 -1.83 29.30 -7.55
C ASP A 13 -2.41 28.70 -8.83
N ASP A 14 -1.58 28.46 -9.84
CA ASP A 14 -1.95 27.82 -11.10
C ASP A 14 -1.15 26.53 -11.34
N LEU A 15 -1.88 25.42 -11.48
CA LEU A 15 -1.34 24.10 -11.79
C LEU A 15 -1.44 23.74 -13.29
N SER A 16 -2.02 24.60 -14.13
CA SER A 16 -2.27 24.32 -15.55
C SER A 16 -1.00 23.97 -16.34
N SER A 17 0.13 24.55 -15.95
CA SER A 17 1.45 24.29 -16.54
C SER A 17 2.06 22.93 -16.17
N TYR A 18 1.52 22.26 -15.15
CA TYR A 18 2.02 20.97 -14.66
C TYR A 18 1.26 19.79 -15.28
N ASP A 19 1.29 19.70 -16.62
CA ASP A 19 0.72 18.57 -17.35
C ASP A 19 1.59 17.29 -17.22
N PHE A 20 0.96 16.18 -16.83
CA PHE A 20 1.66 14.91 -16.59
C PHE A 20 2.21 14.30 -17.89
N LEU A 21 1.54 14.48 -19.03
CA LEU A 21 2.05 13.98 -20.32
C LEU A 21 3.36 14.68 -20.69
N SER A 22 3.46 15.98 -20.41
CA SER A 22 4.68 16.78 -20.61
C SER A 22 5.82 16.33 -19.69
N PHE A 23 5.52 16.00 -18.43
CA PHE A 23 6.48 15.38 -17.51
C PHE A 23 6.99 14.05 -18.08
N ALA A 24 6.08 13.15 -18.48
CA ALA A 24 6.43 11.83 -18.97
C ALA A 24 7.28 11.89 -20.26
N LYS A 25 6.92 12.75 -21.22
CA LYS A 25 7.72 12.98 -22.45
C LYS A 25 9.17 13.38 -22.16
N THR A 26 9.41 14.08 -21.04
CA THR A 26 10.73 14.57 -20.68
C THR A 26 11.52 13.59 -19.81
N LYS A 27 10.82 12.80 -18.98
CA LYS A 27 11.43 11.97 -17.92
C LYS A 27 11.43 10.48 -18.20
N PHE A 28 10.55 9.98 -19.07
CA PHE A 28 10.52 8.57 -19.41
C PHE A 28 11.72 8.22 -20.29
N GLN A 29 12.41 7.14 -19.94
CA GLN A 29 13.56 6.64 -20.70
C GLN A 29 13.16 5.57 -21.71
N ASN A 30 14.13 5.11 -22.51
CA ASN A 30 13.99 3.98 -23.44
C ASN A 30 12.86 4.14 -24.48
N GLY A 31 12.44 5.38 -24.77
CA GLY A 31 11.36 5.66 -25.72
C GLY A 31 9.97 5.27 -25.21
N GLU A 32 9.81 5.01 -23.91
CA GLU A 32 8.52 4.67 -23.32
C GLU A 32 7.51 5.83 -23.48
N ILE A 33 6.32 5.49 -23.97
CA ILE A 33 5.23 6.44 -24.20
C ILE A 33 4.26 6.36 -23.03
N CYS A 34 3.77 7.53 -22.59
CA CYS A 34 2.75 7.63 -21.55
C CYS A 34 1.36 7.25 -22.09
N GLN A 35 1.11 5.95 -22.21
CA GLN A 35 -0.16 5.39 -22.63
C GLN A 35 -0.42 4.06 -21.91
N PHE A 36 -1.71 3.76 -21.72
CA PHE A 36 -2.18 2.48 -21.21
C PHE A 36 -1.57 1.29 -21.97
N THR A 37 -1.15 0.27 -21.22
CA THR A 37 -0.64 -1.00 -21.78
C THR A 37 -1.11 -2.20 -20.96
N ARG A 38 -1.15 -3.38 -21.59
CA ARG A 38 -1.34 -4.68 -20.92
C ARG A 38 -0.03 -5.46 -20.76
N VAL A 39 1.07 -4.89 -21.25
CA VAL A 39 2.39 -5.50 -21.24
C VAL A 39 3.17 -4.97 -20.03
N PRO A 40 3.79 -5.85 -19.22
CA PRO A 40 4.61 -5.41 -18.09
C PRO A 40 5.84 -4.66 -18.60
N LEU A 41 6.39 -3.81 -17.75
CA LEU A 41 7.61 -3.09 -18.08
C LEU A 41 8.80 -4.04 -18.18
N MET A 42 9.57 -3.88 -19.25
CA MET A 42 10.87 -4.53 -19.43
C MET A 42 12.00 -3.74 -18.74
N SER A 43 11.78 -2.45 -18.48
CA SER A 43 12.71 -1.56 -17.78
C SER A 43 11.94 -0.46 -17.04
N SER A 44 12.55 0.18 -16.03
CA SER A 44 11.91 1.28 -15.30
C SER A 44 11.58 2.46 -16.21
N LEU A 45 10.50 3.20 -15.91
CA LEU A 45 10.14 4.39 -16.67
C LEU A 45 11.13 5.52 -16.41
N LEU A 46 11.56 5.69 -15.16
CA LEU A 46 12.52 6.70 -14.74
C LEU A 46 13.93 6.10 -14.65
N SER A 47 14.93 6.95 -14.88
CA SER A 47 16.35 6.58 -14.75
C SER A 47 16.68 6.19 -13.31
N SER A 48 17.22 4.99 -13.12
CA SER A 48 17.77 4.52 -11.85
C SER A 48 19.11 3.87 -12.11
N ASP A 49 20.10 4.21 -11.28
CA ASP A 49 21.44 3.66 -11.26
C ASP A 49 21.53 2.33 -10.48
N ILE A 50 20.50 2.00 -9.71
CA ILE A 50 20.45 0.81 -8.86
C ILE A 50 19.73 -0.32 -9.60
N ASP A 51 20.45 -1.42 -9.86
CA ASP A 51 19.91 -2.60 -10.56
C ASP A 51 18.71 -3.22 -9.83
N ASP A 52 18.75 -3.27 -8.49
CA ASP A 52 17.65 -3.80 -7.68
C ASP A 52 16.38 -2.93 -7.74
N ASP A 53 16.52 -1.63 -7.95
CA ASP A 53 15.38 -0.72 -8.14
C ASP A 53 14.79 -0.88 -9.54
N ARG A 54 15.63 -1.13 -10.55
CA ARG A 54 15.16 -1.48 -11.90
C ARG A 54 14.38 -2.79 -11.89
N LYS A 55 14.89 -3.83 -11.22
CA LYS A 55 14.17 -5.12 -11.04
C LYS A 55 12.86 -4.95 -10.28
N ALA A 56 12.89 -4.17 -9.19
CA ALA A 56 11.70 -3.85 -8.41
C ALA A 56 10.65 -3.12 -9.26
N SER A 57 11.07 -2.15 -10.07
CA SER A 57 10.21 -1.41 -10.99
C SER A 57 9.45 -2.34 -11.95
N CYS A 58 10.13 -3.33 -12.54
CA CYS A 58 9.49 -4.30 -13.43
C CYS A 58 8.48 -5.17 -12.65
N ALA A 59 8.83 -5.65 -11.45
CA ALA A 59 7.90 -6.44 -10.62
C ALA A 59 6.68 -5.64 -10.14
N ILE A 60 6.87 -4.36 -9.81
CA ILE A 60 5.79 -3.42 -9.47
C ILE A 60 4.83 -3.28 -10.66
N SER A 61 5.34 -3.21 -11.90
CA SER A 61 4.47 -3.12 -13.08
C SER A 61 3.58 -4.35 -13.25
N VAL A 62 4.09 -5.54 -12.95
CA VAL A 62 3.31 -6.79 -12.93
C VAL A 62 2.23 -6.73 -11.85
N ALA A 63 2.58 -6.27 -10.64
CA ALA A 63 1.64 -6.13 -9.55
C ALA A 63 0.51 -5.14 -9.88
N ILE A 64 0.83 -3.99 -10.49
CA ILE A 64 -0.13 -2.98 -10.95
C ILE A 64 -1.07 -3.59 -11.99
N LEU A 65 -0.54 -4.22 -13.03
CA LEU A 65 -1.34 -4.81 -14.10
C LEU A 65 -2.29 -5.90 -13.57
N ARG A 66 -1.83 -6.75 -12.66
CA ARG A 66 -2.69 -7.78 -12.06
C ARG A 66 -3.73 -7.18 -11.12
N PHE A 67 -3.39 -6.15 -10.34
CA PHE A 67 -4.36 -5.45 -9.50
C PHE A 67 -5.46 -4.81 -10.33
N MET A 68 -5.09 -4.18 -11.46
CA MET A 68 -6.00 -3.55 -12.42
C MET A 68 -6.78 -4.56 -13.28
N ARG A 69 -6.43 -5.85 -13.20
CA ARG A 69 -6.94 -6.95 -14.06
C ARG A 69 -6.63 -6.78 -15.54
N ASP A 70 -5.53 -6.11 -15.84
CA ASP A 70 -4.99 -6.00 -17.19
C ASP A 70 -4.06 -7.15 -17.57
N MET A 71 -3.58 -7.88 -16.56
CA MET A 71 -2.84 -9.13 -16.65
C MET A 71 -3.49 -10.19 -15.76
N GLY A 72 -3.52 -11.45 -16.23
CA GLY A 72 -3.99 -12.59 -15.45
C GLY A 72 -3.03 -13.00 -14.32
N GLU A 73 -3.54 -13.76 -13.36
CA GLU A 73 -2.69 -14.43 -12.37
C GLU A 73 -1.89 -15.56 -13.04
N PRO A 74 -0.71 -15.92 -12.52
CA PRO A 74 0.02 -17.10 -12.94
C PRO A 74 -0.88 -18.32 -12.77
N ARG A 75 -0.99 -19.12 -13.82
CA ARG A 75 -1.60 -20.45 -13.72
C ARG A 75 -0.54 -21.35 -13.11
N PHE A 76 -0.88 -22.01 -12.01
CA PHE A 76 -0.09 -23.12 -11.54
C PHE A 76 -0.55 -24.35 -12.31
N ASP A 77 0.27 -24.82 -13.24
CA ASP A 77 0.27 -26.24 -13.55
C ASP A 77 1.07 -26.90 -12.41
N ASP A 78 0.49 -27.89 -11.73
CA ASP A 78 1.03 -28.52 -10.50
C ASP A 78 2.40 -29.21 -10.68
N GLU A 79 3.09 -29.05 -11.81
CA GLU A 79 4.26 -29.86 -12.20
C GLU A 79 5.64 -29.25 -11.86
N ASP A 80 5.77 -27.94 -11.63
CA ASP A 80 7.10 -27.30 -11.43
C ASP A 80 7.42 -26.90 -9.99
N SER A 81 7.22 -27.83 -9.03
CA SER A 81 7.74 -27.68 -7.66
C SER A 81 9.18 -28.17 -7.47
N GLU A 82 9.85 -28.65 -8.52
CA GLU A 82 11.21 -29.23 -8.43
C GLU A 82 12.33 -28.33 -8.98
N ILE A 83 12.42 -27.06 -8.57
CA ILE A 83 13.69 -26.32 -8.71
C ILE A 83 13.94 -25.44 -7.50
N ALA A 84 14.38 -26.05 -6.39
CA ALA A 84 15.34 -25.45 -5.44
C ALA A 84 15.69 -26.43 -4.31
N GLU A 85 16.44 -27.50 -4.61
CA GLU A 85 17.29 -28.15 -3.59
C GLU A 85 18.33 -29.07 -4.27
N VAL A 86 19.44 -28.48 -4.71
CA VAL A 86 20.66 -29.25 -5.03
C VAL A 86 21.50 -29.33 -3.77
N THR A 87 21.48 -30.46 -3.05
CA THR A 87 22.68 -31.09 -2.47
C THR A 87 22.39 -32.46 -1.81
N LYS A 88 22.94 -33.54 -2.42
CA LYS A 88 23.63 -34.70 -1.78
C LYS A 88 22.82 -35.54 -0.73
N ILE A 89 22.51 -36.85 -0.88
CA ILE A 89 23.39 -38.03 -0.99
C ILE A 89 22.53 -39.34 -1.08
N THR A 90 22.91 -40.26 -1.98
CA THR A 90 22.89 -41.76 -1.95
C THR A 90 21.63 -42.58 -1.57
N GLN A 91 21.19 -43.45 -2.50
CA GLN A 91 20.23 -44.58 -2.37
C GLN A 91 20.89 -45.90 -1.83
N PRO A 92 20.22 -47.07 -1.61
CA PRO A 92 18.80 -47.44 -1.84
C PRO A 92 18.07 -48.28 -0.75
N SER A 93 16.75 -48.46 -0.97
CA SER A 93 15.91 -49.65 -0.71
C SER A 93 15.33 -49.92 0.70
N SER A 94 14.01 -49.80 0.86
CA SER A 94 13.08 -50.97 0.87
C SER A 94 11.61 -50.55 1.08
N LYS A 95 10.71 -51.43 0.63
CA LYS A 95 9.25 -51.33 0.46
C LYS A 95 8.46 -50.93 1.71
N ALA A 96 7.34 -50.23 1.54
CA ALA A 96 5.99 -50.73 1.89
C ALA A 96 4.89 -49.68 1.58
N TYR A 97 3.84 -50.15 0.89
CA TYR A 97 2.54 -49.49 0.78
C TYR A 97 1.82 -49.52 2.13
N THR A 98 1.34 -48.37 2.62
CA THR A 98 0.15 -48.28 3.48
C THR A 98 -0.59 -46.98 3.20
N SER A 99 -1.82 -47.10 2.71
CA SER A 99 -2.82 -46.02 2.65
C SER A 99 -3.11 -45.49 4.05
N GLY A 100 -3.18 -44.17 4.20
CA GLY A 100 -3.50 -43.53 5.48
C GLY A 100 -3.72 -42.03 5.32
N THR A 101 -4.98 -41.65 5.34
CA THR A 101 -5.53 -40.29 5.36
C THR A 101 -4.86 -39.39 6.41
N THR A 102 -4.37 -38.19 6.04
CA THR A 102 -4.59 -36.98 6.86
C THR A 102 -4.37 -35.70 6.06
N PHE A 103 -5.45 -34.94 5.88
CA PHE A 103 -5.43 -33.52 5.58
C PHE A 103 -4.62 -32.77 6.66
N LYS A 104 -3.34 -32.48 6.39
CA LYS A 104 -2.53 -31.55 7.20
C LYS A 104 -1.64 -30.72 6.29
N ARG A 105 -2.22 -29.72 5.62
CA ARG A 105 -1.46 -28.58 5.07
C ARG A 105 -2.41 -27.42 4.74
N LYS A 106 -2.61 -26.52 5.71
CA LYS A 106 -3.08 -25.15 5.43
C LYS A 106 -2.78 -24.14 6.54
N VAL A 107 -2.54 -24.59 7.77
CA VAL A 107 -2.36 -23.68 8.92
C VAL A 107 -0.92 -23.14 9.06
N ALA A 108 0.10 -23.77 8.45
CA ALA A 108 1.49 -23.32 8.54
C ALA A 108 1.84 -22.18 7.56
N SER A 109 1.11 -22.04 6.45
CA SER A 109 1.34 -20.99 5.44
C SER A 109 0.92 -19.62 5.99
N GLU A 110 -0.27 -19.51 6.60
CA GLU A 110 -0.78 -18.23 7.11
C GLU A 110 0.08 -17.67 8.24
N LYS A 111 0.61 -18.54 9.12
CA LYS A 111 1.44 -18.12 10.26
C LYS A 111 2.81 -17.57 9.83
N THR A 112 3.39 -18.15 8.78
CA THR A 112 4.67 -17.71 8.18
C THR A 112 4.49 -16.45 7.32
N GLN A 113 3.34 -16.34 6.64
CA GLN A 113 2.99 -15.23 5.75
C GLN A 113 2.61 -13.96 6.53
N MET A 114 1.96 -14.08 7.68
CA MET A 114 1.75 -12.97 8.63
C MET A 114 3.08 -12.48 9.24
N MET A 115 4.03 -13.39 9.49
CA MET A 115 5.32 -13.07 10.10
C MET A 115 6.28 -12.35 9.15
N SER A 116 6.17 -12.57 7.84
CA SER A 116 6.91 -11.81 6.81
C SER A 116 6.35 -10.40 6.61
N LEU A 117 5.04 -10.19 6.74
CA LEU A 117 4.43 -8.85 6.65
C LEU A 117 4.72 -7.96 7.86
N MET A 118 5.12 -8.55 8.99
CA MET A 118 5.61 -7.87 10.18
C MET A 118 7.13 -7.61 10.14
N SER A 119 7.84 -8.13 9.13
CA SER A 119 9.28 -7.87 8.97
C SER A 119 9.51 -6.47 8.38
N HIS A 120 10.57 -5.81 8.82
CA HIS A 120 11.00 -4.52 8.29
C HIS A 120 11.44 -4.58 6.81
N ASP A 121 11.41 -5.76 6.18
CA ASP A 121 11.94 -5.99 4.85
C ASP A 121 10.87 -5.83 3.75
N VAL A 122 11.35 -5.58 2.54
CA VAL A 122 10.50 -5.50 1.35
C VAL A 122 10.08 -6.93 0.94
N PRO A 123 8.80 -7.16 0.56
CA PRO A 123 8.38 -8.48 0.08
C PRO A 123 9.23 -8.97 -1.11
N PRO A 124 9.60 -10.27 -1.17
CA PRO A 124 10.39 -10.82 -2.26
C PRO A 124 9.72 -10.65 -3.63
N LEU A 125 10.50 -10.30 -4.67
CA LEU A 125 9.97 -10.13 -6.03
C LEU A 125 9.26 -11.38 -6.57
N VAL A 126 9.74 -12.57 -6.17
CA VAL A 126 9.16 -13.88 -6.53
C VAL A 126 7.72 -14.05 -6.04
N MET A 127 7.23 -13.19 -5.13
CA MET A 127 5.84 -13.17 -4.73
C MET A 127 4.89 -12.93 -5.92
N MET A 128 5.34 -12.23 -6.96
CA MET A 128 4.58 -12.05 -8.20
C MET A 128 4.68 -13.24 -9.15
N ASN A 129 5.34 -14.35 -8.79
CA ASN A 129 5.31 -15.59 -9.57
C ASN A 129 4.17 -16.53 -9.17
N ARG A 130 3.42 -16.17 -8.13
CA ARG A 130 2.23 -16.91 -7.67
C ARG A 130 0.96 -16.07 -7.75
N SER A 131 -0.17 -16.76 -7.70
CA SER A 131 -1.47 -16.13 -7.44
C SER A 131 -1.45 -15.36 -6.12
N THR A 132 -1.89 -14.10 -6.16
CA THR A 132 -1.95 -13.23 -4.98
C THR A 132 -3.34 -12.58 -4.85
N THR A 133 -3.70 -12.20 -3.64
CA THR A 133 -4.90 -11.40 -3.37
C THR A 133 -4.69 -9.92 -3.76
N ASN A 134 -5.76 -9.12 -3.82
CA ASN A 134 -5.63 -7.69 -4.13
C ASN A 134 -4.86 -6.93 -3.04
N ILE A 135 -5.11 -7.26 -1.76
CA ILE A 135 -4.40 -6.63 -0.65
C ILE A 135 -2.91 -6.97 -0.67
N GLU A 136 -2.53 -8.20 -1.01
CA GLU A 136 -1.14 -8.59 -1.16
C GLU A 136 -0.41 -7.78 -2.25
N LYS A 137 -1.08 -7.48 -3.37
CA LYS A 137 -0.51 -6.62 -4.42
C LYS A 137 -0.36 -5.17 -3.95
N VAL A 138 -1.37 -4.62 -3.28
CA VAL A 138 -1.31 -3.27 -2.70
C VAL A 138 -0.16 -3.18 -1.70
N GLN A 139 -0.04 -4.15 -0.80
CA GLN A 139 1.00 -4.20 0.21
C GLN A 139 2.39 -4.38 -0.41
N PHE A 140 2.51 -5.18 -1.47
CA PHE A 140 3.74 -5.31 -2.24
C PHE A 140 4.17 -3.95 -2.82
N ILE A 141 3.31 -3.30 -3.59
CA ILE A 141 3.60 -2.01 -4.25
C ILE A 141 3.96 -0.94 -3.21
N THR A 142 3.12 -0.78 -2.18
CA THR A 142 3.32 0.24 -1.16
C THR A 142 4.53 -0.04 -0.27
N SER A 143 4.88 -1.31 -0.02
CA SER A 143 6.10 -1.67 0.71
C SER A 143 7.36 -1.18 0.02
N PHE A 144 7.43 -1.24 -1.32
CA PHE A 144 8.53 -0.66 -2.09
C PHE A 144 8.56 0.87 -1.94
N GLY A 145 7.42 1.55 -2.05
CA GLY A 145 7.37 3.01 -1.89
C GLY A 145 7.74 3.51 -0.49
N ILE A 146 7.39 2.74 0.55
CA ILE A 146 7.76 3.03 1.95
C ILE A 146 9.27 2.86 2.13
N ARG A 147 9.80 1.69 1.78
CA ARG A 147 11.18 1.26 2.11
C ARG A 147 12.22 1.74 1.12
N ARG A 148 11.83 2.06 -0.11
CA ARG A 148 12.71 2.59 -1.16
C ARG A 148 12.15 3.91 -1.71
N PRO A 149 12.43 5.05 -1.05
CA PRO A 149 11.89 6.35 -1.45
C PRO A 149 12.17 6.74 -2.92
N ARG A 150 13.27 6.24 -3.51
CA ARG A 150 13.62 6.46 -4.93
C ARG A 150 12.59 5.87 -5.91
N LEU A 151 11.82 4.86 -5.49
CA LEU A 151 10.80 4.22 -6.32
C LEU A 151 9.43 4.91 -6.25
N ARG A 152 9.23 5.92 -5.40
CA ARG A 152 7.92 6.55 -5.22
C ARG A 152 7.41 7.20 -6.50
N ASP A 153 8.25 8.00 -7.15
CA ASP A 153 7.90 8.65 -8.42
C ASP A 153 7.69 7.62 -9.53
N GLU A 154 8.49 6.54 -9.55
CA GLU A 154 8.32 5.44 -10.50
C GLU A 154 6.94 4.78 -10.33
N ILE A 155 6.54 4.46 -9.09
CA ILE A 155 5.22 3.87 -8.79
C ILE A 155 4.09 4.80 -9.28
N TYR A 156 4.16 6.10 -8.96
CA TYR A 156 3.16 7.05 -9.45
C TYR A 156 3.14 7.13 -10.97
N CYS A 157 4.31 7.16 -11.61
CA CYS A 157 4.41 7.22 -13.06
C CYS A 157 3.77 6.00 -13.74
N GLN A 158 4.00 4.81 -13.20
CA GLN A 158 3.38 3.58 -13.69
C GLN A 158 1.86 3.61 -13.55
N ILE A 159 1.33 4.03 -12.39
CA ILE A 159 -0.12 4.11 -12.16
C ILE A 159 -0.76 5.18 -13.06
N CYS A 160 -0.22 6.39 -13.10
CA CYS A 160 -0.73 7.48 -13.95
C CYS A 160 -0.71 7.08 -15.44
N ARG A 161 0.36 6.42 -15.91
CA ARG A 161 0.43 5.87 -17.27
C ARG A 161 -0.73 4.91 -17.57
N GLN A 162 -1.07 4.02 -16.63
CA GLN A 162 -2.18 3.07 -16.79
C GLN A 162 -3.57 3.72 -16.71
N LEU A 163 -3.68 4.93 -16.19
CA LEU A 163 -4.94 5.68 -16.12
C LEU A 163 -5.20 6.53 -17.38
N ILE A 164 -4.14 6.95 -18.08
CA ILE A 164 -4.24 7.77 -19.29
C ILE A 164 -4.71 6.92 -20.48
N ASN A 165 -5.78 7.36 -21.13
CA ASN A 165 -6.41 6.70 -22.28
C ASN A 165 -6.79 5.23 -22.01
N ASN A 166 -7.19 4.91 -20.77
CA ASN A 166 -7.64 3.57 -20.42
C ASN A 166 -9.13 3.38 -20.76
N GLY A 167 -9.40 2.60 -21.82
CA GLY A 167 -10.77 2.32 -22.27
C GLY A 167 -11.56 1.35 -21.38
N SER A 168 -10.91 0.66 -20.42
CA SER A 168 -11.60 -0.26 -19.51
C SER A 168 -12.01 0.45 -18.23
N GLN A 169 -13.32 0.66 -18.05
CA GLN A 169 -13.87 1.28 -16.84
C GLN A 169 -13.47 0.53 -15.55
N THR A 170 -13.44 -0.80 -15.60
CA THR A 170 -13.03 -1.63 -14.45
C THR A 170 -11.55 -1.46 -14.12
N SER A 171 -10.67 -1.44 -15.12
CA SER A 171 -9.24 -1.19 -14.91
C SER A 171 -9.02 0.23 -14.42
N TYR A 172 -9.64 1.23 -15.05
CA TYR A 172 -9.57 2.64 -14.69
C TYR A 172 -9.96 2.88 -13.22
N ALA A 173 -11.12 2.37 -12.79
CA ALA A 173 -11.56 2.49 -11.40
C ALA A 173 -10.57 1.85 -10.41
N ARG A 174 -10.02 0.67 -10.75
CA ARG A 174 -8.98 0.01 -9.94
C ARG A 174 -7.70 0.84 -9.87
N GLY A 175 -7.24 1.41 -10.98
CA GLY A 175 -6.06 2.27 -11.00
C GLY A 175 -6.21 3.46 -10.06
N TRP A 176 -7.39 4.08 -10.02
CA TRP A 176 -7.70 5.19 -9.10
C TRP A 176 -7.74 4.75 -7.63
N ILE A 177 -8.30 3.58 -7.32
CA ILE A 177 -8.23 2.99 -5.97
C ILE A 177 -6.77 2.78 -5.54
N LEU A 178 -5.93 2.24 -6.43
CA LEU A 178 -4.52 2.01 -6.14
C LEU A 178 -3.77 3.33 -5.94
N LEU A 179 -4.07 4.34 -6.75
CA LEU A 179 -3.50 5.68 -6.63
C LEU A 179 -3.85 6.31 -5.27
N ALA A 180 -5.13 6.26 -4.88
CA ALA A 180 -5.63 6.74 -3.59
C ALA A 180 -4.90 6.11 -2.41
N LEU A 181 -4.68 4.78 -2.46
CA LEU A 181 -3.94 4.05 -1.44
C LEU A 181 -2.46 4.46 -1.41
N CYS A 182 -1.82 4.68 -2.56
CA CYS A 182 -0.42 5.10 -2.60
C CYS A 182 -0.23 6.53 -2.05
N VAL A 183 -1.09 7.50 -2.43
CA VAL A 183 -1.02 8.87 -1.89
C VAL A 183 -1.33 8.93 -0.40
N GLY A 184 -2.06 7.96 0.15
CA GLY A 184 -2.31 7.83 1.59
C GLY A 184 -1.16 7.22 2.40
N VAL A 185 -0.08 6.80 1.75
CA VAL A 185 1.04 6.09 2.41
C VAL A 185 2.33 6.89 2.33
N PHE A 186 2.68 7.39 1.15
CA PHE A 186 3.87 8.18 0.93
C PHE A 186 3.53 9.35 0.00
N ALA A 187 4.35 10.40 0.01
CA ALA A 187 4.23 11.50 -0.95
C ALA A 187 5.30 11.38 -2.05
N PRO A 188 5.03 11.90 -3.26
CA PRO A 188 6.01 11.94 -4.35
C PRO A 188 7.20 12.84 -3.98
N SER A 189 8.22 12.84 -4.84
CA SER A 189 9.27 13.87 -4.80
C SER A 189 8.74 15.22 -5.26
N ASP A 190 9.47 16.27 -4.91
CA ASP A 190 9.14 17.65 -5.28
C ASP A 190 9.13 17.86 -6.81
N LYS A 191 9.87 17.02 -7.55
CA LYS A 191 9.92 17.06 -9.02
C LYS A 191 8.60 16.62 -9.65
N LEU A 192 7.88 15.69 -9.02
CA LEU A 192 6.63 15.13 -9.52
C LEU A 192 5.41 15.76 -8.84
N LEU A 193 5.56 16.32 -7.64
CA LEU A 193 4.45 16.74 -6.77
C LEU A 193 3.38 17.58 -7.47
N ASN A 194 3.76 18.67 -8.15
CA ASN A 194 2.76 19.55 -8.77
C ASN A 194 2.08 18.92 -10.00
N TYR A 195 2.80 18.05 -10.74
CA TYR A 195 2.20 17.25 -11.82
C TYR A 195 1.18 16.25 -11.27
N LEU A 196 1.49 15.60 -10.14
CA LEU A 196 0.55 14.71 -9.47
C LEU A 196 -0.66 15.48 -8.91
N ARG A 197 -0.46 16.64 -8.29
CA ARG A 197 -1.56 17.51 -7.83
C ARG A 197 -2.51 17.85 -8.99
N ASN A 198 -1.97 18.30 -10.12
CA ASN A 198 -2.78 18.60 -11.31
C ASN A 198 -3.51 17.35 -11.83
N PHE A 199 -2.82 16.21 -11.90
CA PHE A 199 -3.39 14.93 -12.33
C PHE A 199 -4.57 14.49 -11.44
N LEU A 200 -4.45 14.62 -10.11
CA LEU A 200 -5.51 14.26 -9.16
C LEU A 200 -6.73 15.19 -9.29
N LYS A 201 -6.53 16.49 -9.47
CA LYS A 201 -7.62 17.46 -9.69
C LYS A 201 -8.39 17.22 -10.98
N GLN A 202 -7.77 16.60 -11.98
CA GLN A 202 -8.41 16.17 -13.24
C GLN A 202 -9.02 14.76 -13.14
N GLY A 203 -9.02 14.16 -11.95
CA GLY A 203 -9.55 12.83 -11.70
C GLY A 203 -11.07 12.72 -11.81
N PRO A 204 -11.63 11.52 -11.56
CA PRO A 204 -13.05 11.25 -11.73
C PRO A 204 -13.88 11.88 -10.61
N GLY A 205 -14.48 13.04 -10.90
CA GLY A 205 -15.41 13.75 -10.02
C GLY A 205 -14.87 13.93 -8.60
N GLU A 206 -15.75 13.75 -7.60
CA GLU A 206 -15.40 13.86 -6.18
C GLU A 206 -14.28 12.91 -5.73
N PHE A 207 -14.03 11.81 -6.46
CA PHE A 207 -12.98 10.87 -6.10
C PHE A 207 -11.58 11.43 -6.40
N GLY A 208 -11.45 12.26 -7.43
CA GLY A 208 -10.21 13.02 -7.69
C GLY A 208 -9.89 13.95 -6.52
N ASP A 209 -10.90 14.72 -6.07
CA ASP A 209 -10.78 15.62 -4.93
C ASP A 209 -10.49 14.88 -3.61
N TYR A 210 -11.07 13.70 -3.42
CA TYR A 210 -10.74 12.81 -2.30
C TYR A 210 -9.26 12.41 -2.29
N CYS A 211 -8.75 11.92 -3.43
CA CYS A 211 -7.33 11.55 -3.56
C CYS A 211 -6.42 12.76 -3.32
N TYR A 212 -6.82 13.92 -3.83
CA TYR A 212 -6.11 15.18 -3.64
C TYR A 212 -6.02 15.57 -2.16
N LYS A 213 -7.15 15.54 -1.43
CA LYS A 213 -7.20 15.84 0.01
C LYS A 213 -6.31 14.88 0.81
N ILE A 214 -6.31 13.59 0.47
CA ILE A 214 -5.43 12.61 1.10
C ILE A 214 -3.95 12.95 0.85
N LEU A 215 -3.57 13.28 -0.39
CA LEU A 215 -2.20 13.69 -0.69
C LEU A 215 -1.78 14.89 0.17
N GLN A 216 -2.65 15.90 0.30
CA GLN A 216 -2.37 17.06 1.14
C GLN A 216 -2.20 16.69 2.63
N ARG A 217 -2.99 15.75 3.15
CA ARG A 217 -2.79 15.20 4.50
C ARG A 217 -1.44 14.49 4.63
N THR A 218 -1.09 13.63 3.68
CA THR A 218 0.19 12.90 3.67
C THR A 218 1.41 13.83 3.56
N LEU A 219 1.27 15.02 2.96
CA LEU A 219 2.34 16.02 2.92
C LEU A 219 2.56 16.73 4.26
N GLN A 220 1.50 16.84 5.08
CA GLN A 220 1.56 17.45 6.41
C GLN A 220 2.05 16.49 7.49
N MET A 221 1.91 15.17 7.24
CA MET A 221 2.34 14.10 8.11
C MET A 221 3.65 13.48 7.63
N ASP A 222 4.30 12.69 8.49
CA ASP A 222 5.38 11.82 8.06
C ASP A 222 4.85 10.66 7.21
N CYS A 223 5.72 10.10 6.36
CA CYS A 223 5.35 8.92 5.56
C CYS A 223 5.01 7.74 6.48
N ARG A 224 3.98 6.97 6.11
CA ARG A 224 3.59 5.79 6.88
C ARG A 224 4.70 4.75 6.89
N ALA A 225 4.92 4.14 8.05
CA ALA A 225 5.87 3.04 8.20
C ALA A 225 5.30 1.69 7.75
N GLN A 226 3.98 1.58 7.58
CA GLN A 226 3.29 0.34 7.27
C GLN A 226 2.40 0.48 6.03
N PRO A 227 2.32 -0.58 5.20
CA PRO A 227 1.37 -0.66 4.09
C PRO A 227 -0.09 -0.51 4.52
N PRO A 228 -1.01 -0.21 3.59
CA PRO A 228 -2.45 -0.20 3.86
C PRO A 228 -2.96 -1.55 4.35
N THR A 229 -3.97 -1.50 5.21
CA THR A 229 -4.73 -2.66 5.66
C THR A 229 -5.87 -2.99 4.71
N ILE A 230 -6.47 -4.17 4.86
CA ILE A 230 -7.66 -4.54 4.08
C ILE A 230 -8.85 -3.62 4.36
N VAL A 231 -8.97 -3.10 5.58
CA VAL A 231 -10.03 -2.15 5.96
C VAL A 231 -9.90 -0.86 5.15
N GLU A 232 -8.67 -0.38 4.95
CA GLU A 232 -8.41 0.79 4.12
C GLU A 232 -8.68 0.54 2.64
N LEU A 233 -8.28 -0.62 2.13
CA LEU A 233 -8.60 -1.01 0.76
C LEU A 233 -10.11 -1.04 0.53
N GLU A 234 -10.88 -1.62 1.45
CA GLU A 234 -12.33 -1.65 1.35
C GLU A 234 -12.95 -0.25 1.48
N ALA A 235 -12.49 0.56 2.45
CA ALA A 235 -12.98 1.93 2.63
C ALA A 235 -12.79 2.81 1.39
N VAL A 236 -11.62 2.74 0.75
CA VAL A 236 -11.36 3.45 -0.51
C VAL A 236 -12.26 2.94 -1.64
N LYS A 237 -12.46 1.62 -1.74
CA LYS A 237 -13.33 1.01 -2.77
C LYS A 237 -14.79 1.42 -2.63
N THR A 238 -15.28 1.52 -1.41
CA THR A 238 -16.67 1.89 -1.10
C THR A 238 -16.86 3.39 -0.90
N GLN A 239 -15.80 4.20 -1.00
CA GLN A 239 -15.79 5.63 -0.68
C GLN A 239 -16.42 5.92 0.69
N SER A 240 -16.15 5.03 1.66
CA SER A 240 -16.67 5.15 3.02
C SER A 240 -15.57 5.61 3.97
N PRO A 241 -15.93 6.29 5.07
CA PRO A 241 -14.97 6.61 6.11
C PRO A 241 -14.36 5.37 6.77
N LEU A 242 -13.19 5.53 7.39
CA LEU A 242 -12.66 4.53 8.30
C LEU A 242 -13.34 4.70 9.66
N ILE A 243 -13.96 3.64 10.15
CA ILE A 243 -14.60 3.62 11.46
C ILE A 243 -13.71 2.86 12.45
N LEU A 244 -13.19 3.56 13.45
CA LEU A 244 -12.36 3.00 14.52
C LEU A 244 -13.14 2.85 15.82
N PRO A 245 -13.39 1.62 16.31
CA PRO A 245 -13.90 1.40 17.64
C PRO A 245 -12.80 1.61 18.70
N ILE A 246 -13.07 2.48 19.68
CA ILE A 246 -12.20 2.78 20.81
C ILE A 246 -12.86 2.26 22.08
N ILE A 247 -12.14 1.39 22.79
CA ILE A 247 -12.58 0.82 24.06
C ILE A 247 -11.98 1.65 25.20
N PHE A 248 -12.86 2.18 26.04
CA PHE A 248 -12.49 2.97 27.21
C PHE A 248 -12.29 2.07 28.44
N MET A 249 -11.63 2.63 29.45
CA MET A 249 -11.31 1.90 30.68
C MET A 249 -12.54 1.52 31.52
N ASP A 250 -13.68 2.16 31.29
CA ASP A 250 -14.97 1.80 31.90
C ASP A 250 -15.68 0.63 31.16
N GLY A 251 -15.04 0.07 30.13
CA GLY A 251 -15.58 -1.00 29.28
C GLY A 251 -16.52 -0.50 28.17
N SER A 252 -16.83 0.80 28.11
CA SER A 252 -17.62 1.35 27.02
C SER A 252 -16.82 1.37 25.71
N THR A 253 -17.53 1.28 24.59
CA THR A 253 -16.93 1.40 23.25
C THR A 253 -17.60 2.55 22.52
N LYS A 254 -16.82 3.50 21.97
CA LYS A 254 -17.31 4.48 20.99
C LYS A 254 -16.61 4.31 19.67
N THR A 255 -17.30 4.61 18.59
CA THR A 255 -16.78 4.57 17.22
C THR A 255 -16.42 5.97 16.75
N PHE A 256 -15.27 6.09 16.09
CA PHE A 256 -14.76 7.35 15.56
C PHE A 256 -14.55 7.22 14.06
N GLU A 257 -15.07 8.19 13.31
CA GLU A 257 -14.76 8.35 11.89
C GLU A 257 -13.41 9.04 11.73
N VAL A 258 -12.52 8.42 10.97
CA VAL A 258 -11.17 8.91 10.72
C VAL A 258 -10.79 8.76 9.25
N ASP A 259 -9.77 9.51 8.84
CA ASP A 259 -9.11 9.31 7.56
C ASP A 259 -7.88 8.39 7.69
N PRO A 260 -7.35 7.86 6.56
CA PRO A 260 -6.18 6.95 6.58
C PRO A 260 -4.88 7.55 7.13
N ALA A 261 -4.79 8.88 7.26
CA ALA A 261 -3.61 9.60 7.74
C ALA A 261 -3.78 10.10 9.19
N VAL A 262 -4.82 9.68 9.90
CA VAL A 262 -5.06 10.08 11.29
C VAL A 262 -3.88 9.67 12.19
N SER A 263 -3.41 10.62 12.99
CA SER A 263 -2.40 10.38 14.03
C SER A 263 -3.04 10.04 15.38
N CYS A 264 -2.29 9.36 16.27
CA CYS A 264 -2.75 9.13 17.64
C CYS A 264 -3.07 10.44 18.35
N THR A 265 -2.31 11.50 18.09
CA THR A 265 -2.54 12.84 18.66
C THR A 265 -3.87 13.42 18.18
N GLU A 266 -4.16 13.40 16.87
CA GLU A 266 -5.46 13.86 16.36
C GLU A 266 -6.61 13.03 16.93
N LEU A 267 -6.45 11.71 17.00
CA LEU A 267 -7.48 10.82 17.58
C LEU A 267 -7.71 11.12 19.06
N CYS A 268 -6.67 11.38 19.86
CA CYS A 268 -6.81 11.83 21.25
C CYS A 268 -7.60 13.15 21.34
N HIS A 269 -7.39 14.09 20.41
CA HIS A 269 -8.14 15.35 20.38
C HIS A 269 -9.61 15.14 19.97
N LEU A 270 -9.89 14.21 19.05
CA LEU A 270 -11.25 13.82 18.70
C LEU A 270 -11.97 13.22 19.92
N ILE A 271 -11.31 12.31 20.65
CA ILE A 271 -11.82 11.73 21.89
C ILE A 271 -12.07 12.81 22.95
N LYS A 272 -11.13 13.76 23.13
CA LYS A 272 -11.28 14.89 24.05
C LYS A 272 -12.56 15.66 23.80
N LYS A 273 -12.79 16.02 22.53
CA LYS A 273 -13.96 16.79 22.09
C LYS A 273 -15.25 15.99 22.31
N GLU A 274 -15.25 14.73 21.91
CA GLU A 274 -16.41 13.82 22.00
C GLU A 274 -16.83 13.51 23.44
N LEU A 275 -15.88 13.50 24.39
CA LEU A 275 -16.13 13.22 25.80
C LEU A 275 -16.22 14.49 26.67
N GLY A 276 -15.98 15.68 26.10
CA GLY A 276 -15.94 16.93 26.88
C GLY A 276 -14.81 16.97 27.92
N LEU A 277 -13.69 16.28 27.67
CA LEU A 277 -12.57 16.23 28.60
C LEU A 277 -11.86 17.59 28.67
N ARG A 278 -11.54 18.05 29.88
CA ARG A 278 -10.80 19.30 30.09
C ARG A 278 -9.35 19.17 29.63
N ASP A 279 -8.74 18.03 29.92
CA ASP A 279 -7.34 17.72 29.61
C ASP A 279 -7.20 16.26 29.14
N ILE A 280 -6.19 16.02 28.30
CA ILE A 280 -5.77 14.70 27.79
C ILE A 280 -4.31 14.38 28.17
N PHE A 281 -3.65 15.22 28.97
CA PHE A 281 -2.33 14.91 29.51
C PHE A 281 -2.35 13.54 30.23
N GLY A 282 -1.40 12.67 29.89
CA GLY A 282 -1.29 11.31 30.45
C GLY A 282 -2.16 10.24 29.78
N PHE A 283 -3.10 10.61 28.90
CA PHE A 283 -3.85 9.64 28.10
C PHE A 283 -3.04 9.19 26.90
N SER A 284 -2.92 7.88 26.70
CA SER A 284 -2.20 7.27 25.57
C SER A 284 -3.05 6.20 24.92
N ILE A 285 -3.06 6.13 23.59
CA ILE A 285 -3.78 5.09 22.86
C ILE A 285 -2.85 3.87 22.66
N LEU A 286 -3.30 2.69 23.08
CA LEU A 286 -2.56 1.42 23.02
C LEU A 286 -3.20 0.44 22.05
N LEU A 287 -2.43 -0.25 21.22
CA LEU A 287 -2.99 -1.32 20.40
C LEU A 287 -3.11 -2.62 21.19
N ASN A 288 -4.30 -3.21 21.29
CA ASN A 288 -4.51 -4.52 21.88
C ASN A 288 -4.82 -5.56 20.78
N LEU A 289 -3.92 -6.52 20.62
CA LEU A 289 -3.96 -7.52 19.55
C LEU A 289 -4.64 -8.83 19.97
N GLN A 290 -5.12 -8.93 21.22
CA GLN A 290 -5.73 -10.16 21.74
C GLN A 290 -7.22 -10.32 21.38
N ILE A 291 -7.88 -9.23 20.95
CA ILE A 291 -9.31 -9.26 20.58
C ILE A 291 -9.43 -9.16 19.06
N ARG A 292 -9.69 -10.30 18.40
CA ARG A 292 -10.05 -10.33 16.98
C ARG A 292 -11.50 -9.87 16.81
N PHE A 293 -11.70 -8.63 16.34
CA PHE A 293 -12.96 -8.26 15.72
C PHE A 293 -13.07 -8.91 14.34
N PRO A 294 -14.27 -9.38 13.91
CA PRO A 294 -14.48 -9.95 12.58
C PRO A 294 -14.13 -9.01 11.42
N THR A 295 -14.02 -7.70 11.70
CA THR A 295 -13.89 -6.61 10.73
C THR A 295 -12.48 -6.03 10.61
N GLY A 296 -11.45 -6.62 11.23
CA GLY A 296 -10.07 -6.12 11.13
C GLY A 296 -9.81 -4.83 11.90
N ALA A 297 -10.69 -4.46 12.84
CA ALA A 297 -10.46 -3.36 13.76
C ALA A 297 -9.28 -3.68 14.69
N VAL A 298 -8.36 -2.71 14.82
CA VAL A 298 -7.31 -2.74 15.84
C VAL A 298 -7.88 -2.08 17.09
N GLU A 299 -7.91 -2.81 18.22
CA GLU A 299 -8.34 -2.23 19.48
C GLU A 299 -7.33 -1.18 19.93
N MET A 300 -7.80 0.03 20.20
CA MET A 300 -7.02 1.16 20.68
C MET A 300 -7.47 1.47 22.11
N LYS A 301 -6.76 0.94 23.12
CA LYS A 301 -7.04 1.09 24.54
C LYS A 301 -6.38 2.35 25.08
N VAL A 302 -7.14 3.30 25.59
CA VAL A 302 -6.55 4.51 26.17
C VAL A 302 -6.11 4.25 27.62
N SER A 303 -4.81 4.17 27.91
CA SER A 303 -4.30 3.99 29.27
C SER A 303 -3.74 5.28 29.86
N TRP A 304 -3.93 5.46 31.17
CA TRP A 304 -3.20 6.42 31.99
C TRP A 304 -1.82 5.85 32.35
N MET A 305 -0.75 6.58 32.06
CA MET A 305 0.53 6.38 32.76
C MET A 305 0.85 7.66 33.53
N PRO A 306 0.81 7.65 34.88
CA PRO A 306 1.47 8.68 35.67
C PRO A 306 2.96 8.65 35.35
N SER A 307 3.57 9.80 35.10
CA SER A 307 5.02 9.90 34.95
C SER A 307 5.72 9.31 36.18
N LEU A 308 6.59 8.32 35.94
CA LEU A 308 7.63 7.90 36.90
C LEU A 308 8.73 8.95 36.96
#